data_AF-A0A7S2NEA6-F1
#
_entry.id   AF-A0A7S2NEA6-F1
#
_cell.length_a   1.000
_cell.length_b   1.000
_cell.length_c   1.000
_cell.angle_alpha   90.00
_cell.angle_beta   90.00
_cell.angle_gamma   90.00
#
_symmetry.space_group_name_H-M   'P 1'
#
loop_
_entity.id
_entity.type
_entity.pdbx_description
1 polymer ?
#
loop_
_entity_poly.entity_id
_entity_poly.type
_entity_poly.pdbx_seq_one_letter_code
_entity_poly.pdbx_strand_id
1 'polypeptide(L)'
;AEAPPSAAAGAAAPEAASPPRPRQRCACSPSDALLETAVAMREQDQALRSLFNKAAGTTLAVAVDTASSEAGQDRLMTRAEFHAFFADLHLAEPTRYKKATAEVLDMRYDEALRIQADCTKIDSGLLFWSFKAALNNITGDIRLGWSAVVRCTVQVSAGSESP
;
A
#
# COMPACT_ATOMS: atom_id res chain seq x y z
N ALA A 1 -12.65 65.46 -57.86
CA ALA A 1 -11.92 65.49 -56.58
C ALA A 1 -12.88 64.96 -55.53
N GLU A 2 -12.71 63.71 -55.11
CA GLU A 2 -13.50 63.13 -54.02
C GLU A 2 -12.61 62.07 -53.34
N ALA A 3 -12.43 62.24 -52.03
CA ALA A 3 -11.47 61.51 -51.21
C ALA A 3 -12.11 60.25 -50.57
N PRO A 4 -11.33 59.21 -50.25
CA PRO A 4 -11.84 57.97 -49.66
C PRO A 4 -12.07 58.08 -48.13
N PRO A 5 -12.95 57.23 -47.55
CA PRO A 5 -13.17 57.18 -46.12
C PRO A 5 -12.09 56.40 -45.35
N SER A 6 -11.76 56.99 -44.20
CA SER A 6 -10.78 56.61 -43.20
C SER A 6 -11.07 55.25 -42.53
N ALA A 7 -10.05 54.39 -42.48
CA ALA A 7 -10.05 53.16 -41.70
C ALA A 7 -9.70 53.47 -40.23
N ALA A 8 -10.66 53.27 -39.32
CA ALA A 8 -10.43 53.35 -37.88
C ALA A 8 -9.74 52.07 -37.40
N ALA A 9 -8.43 52.17 -37.14
CA ALA A 9 -7.65 51.14 -36.46
C ALA A 9 -8.02 51.11 -34.97
N GLY A 10 -8.73 50.06 -34.53
CA GLY A 10 -8.94 49.76 -33.12
C GLY A 10 -7.63 49.32 -32.47
N ALA A 11 -7.10 50.16 -31.59
CA ALA A 11 -5.94 49.83 -30.76
C ALA A 11 -6.36 48.82 -29.68
N ALA A 12 -5.93 47.57 -29.84
CA ALA A 12 -6.00 46.56 -28.79
C ALA A 12 -5.04 46.95 -27.66
N ALA A 13 -5.58 47.17 -26.46
CA ALA A 13 -4.80 47.46 -25.27
C ALA A 13 -3.95 46.25 -24.86
N PRO A 14 -2.69 46.44 -24.43
CA PRO A 14 -1.83 45.35 -23.98
C PRO A 14 -2.34 44.78 -22.66
N GLU A 15 -2.70 43.50 -22.68
CA GLU A 15 -3.02 42.67 -21.52
C GLU A 15 -1.83 42.68 -20.54
N ALA A 16 -2.01 43.37 -19.41
CA ALA A 16 -0.99 43.52 -18.39
C ALA A 16 -0.64 42.14 -17.81
N ALA A 17 0.56 41.65 -18.14
CA ALA A 17 1.13 40.42 -17.64
C ALA A 17 1.09 40.41 -16.10
N SER A 18 0.28 39.51 -15.53
CA SER A 18 0.22 39.32 -14.08
C SER A 18 1.60 38.97 -13.53
N PRO A 19 2.05 39.60 -12.43
CA PRO A 19 3.35 39.30 -11.85
C PRO A 19 3.40 37.84 -11.37
N PRO A 20 4.54 37.15 -11.52
CA PRO A 20 4.70 35.78 -11.06
C PRO A 20 4.45 35.72 -9.55
N ARG A 21 3.42 34.97 -9.14
CA ARG A 21 3.13 34.75 -7.72
C ARG A 21 4.37 34.16 -7.05
N PRO A 22 4.84 34.70 -5.91
CA PRO A 22 5.96 34.12 -5.20
C PRO A 22 5.62 32.67 -4.87
N ARG A 23 6.51 31.75 -5.24
CA ARG A 23 6.38 30.33 -4.92
C ARG A 23 6.35 30.20 -3.40
N GLN A 24 5.14 30.07 -2.86
CA GLN A 24 4.88 29.88 -1.45
C GLN A 24 5.57 28.57 -1.05
N ARG A 25 6.71 28.68 -0.37
CA ARG A 25 7.46 27.53 0.12
C ARG A 25 6.59 26.88 1.18
N CYS A 26 6.33 25.58 1.03
CA CYS A 26 5.59 24.80 2.01
C CYS A 26 6.32 24.93 3.36
N ALA A 27 5.70 25.61 4.33
CA ALA A 27 6.30 25.92 5.63
C ALA A 27 6.12 24.74 6.61
N CYS A 28 6.33 23.51 6.14
CA CYS A 28 6.30 22.34 7.02
C CYS A 28 7.60 22.29 7.81
N SER A 29 7.51 22.27 9.14
CA SER A 29 8.69 22.05 9.97
C SER A 29 9.16 20.59 9.82
N PRO A 30 10.46 20.29 9.98
CA PRO A 30 10.93 18.91 9.95
C PRO A 30 10.21 17.99 10.95
N SER A 31 9.84 18.54 12.12
CA SER A 31 9.10 17.80 13.14
C SER A 31 7.69 17.42 12.68
N ASP A 32 7.00 18.32 11.99
CA ASP A 32 5.65 18.06 11.47
C ASP A 32 5.70 16.99 10.38
N ALA A 33 6.70 17.04 9.50
CA ALA A 33 6.92 16.03 8.46
C ALA A 33 7.19 14.63 9.06
N LEU A 34 7.98 14.56 10.14
CA LEU A 34 8.24 13.30 10.84
C LEU A 34 6.99 12.74 11.52
N LEU A 35 6.18 13.61 12.14
CA LEU A 35 4.93 13.22 12.77
C LEU A 35 3.93 12.69 11.74
N GLU A 36 3.76 13.40 10.62
CA GLU A 36 2.92 12.99 9.51
C GLU A 36 3.36 11.63 8.94
N THR A 37 4.67 11.44 8.77
CA THR A 37 5.24 10.15 8.32
C THR A 37 4.92 9.02 9.30
N ALA A 38 5.05 9.26 10.61
CA ALA A 38 4.75 8.26 11.63
C ALA A 38 3.27 7.86 11.65
N VAL A 39 2.36 8.82 11.48
CA VAL A 39 0.93 8.57 11.37
C VAL A 39 0.63 7.74 10.12
N ALA A 40 1.16 8.14 8.97
CA ALA A 40 0.98 7.42 7.71
C ALA A 40 1.50 5.97 7.79
N MET A 41 2.66 5.75 8.42
CA MET A 41 3.20 4.40 8.64
C MET A 41 2.26 3.55 9.52
N ARG A 42 1.65 4.14 10.55
CA ARG A 42 0.70 3.44 11.42
C ARG A 42 -0.57 3.05 10.67
N GLU A 43 -1.10 3.93 9.85
CA GLU A 43 -2.28 3.66 9.01
C GLU A 43 -2.01 2.55 7.99
N GLN A 44 -0.84 2.58 7.36
CA GLN A 44 -0.40 1.51 6.45
C GLN A 44 -0.27 0.15 7.18
N ASP A 45 0.31 0.14 8.38
CA ASP A 45 0.43 -1.09 9.18
C ASP A 45 -0.95 -1.64 9.57
N GLN A 46 -1.91 -0.77 9.91
CA GLN A 46 -3.29 -1.15 10.20
C GLN A 46 -4.00 -1.74 8.97
N ALA A 47 -3.86 -1.10 7.81
CA ALA A 47 -4.43 -1.60 6.56
C ALA A 47 -3.84 -2.97 6.19
N LEU A 48 -2.52 -3.13 6.33
CA LEU A 48 -1.83 -4.39 6.07
C LEU A 48 -2.24 -5.48 7.07
N ARG A 49 -2.43 -5.13 8.35
CA ARG A 49 -2.94 -6.06 9.36
C ARG A 49 -4.36 -6.50 9.06
N SER A 50 -5.21 -5.61 8.53
CA SER A 50 -6.55 -5.97 8.07
C SER A 50 -6.49 -6.98 6.92
N LEU A 51 -5.62 -6.75 5.92
CA LEU A 51 -5.39 -7.71 4.82
C LEU A 51 -4.90 -9.06 5.34
N PHE A 52 -3.89 -9.05 6.21
CA PHE A 52 -3.37 -10.25 6.83
C PHE A 52 -4.48 -11.02 7.55
N ASN A 53 -5.29 -10.36 8.37
CA ASN A 53 -6.38 -11.01 9.09
C ASN A 53 -7.45 -11.60 8.17
N LYS A 54 -7.71 -10.96 7.01
CA LYS A 54 -8.63 -11.47 5.99
C LYS A 54 -8.06 -12.70 5.28
N ALA A 55 -6.77 -12.69 4.95
CA ALA A 55 -6.11 -13.79 4.25
C ALA A 55 -5.78 -14.98 5.17
N ALA A 56 -5.32 -14.72 6.39
CA ALA A 56 -4.93 -15.73 7.40
C ALA A 56 -6.12 -16.37 8.14
N GLY A 57 -7.28 -16.48 7.48
CA GLY A 57 -8.56 -16.72 8.14
C GLY A 57 -9.49 -17.69 7.44
N THR A 58 -9.05 -18.34 6.36
CA THR A 58 -9.85 -19.39 5.71
C THR A 58 -9.70 -20.74 6.39
N THR A 59 -8.53 -21.00 6.99
CA THR A 59 -8.27 -22.24 7.71
C THR A 59 -8.41 -21.96 9.20
N LEU A 60 -9.61 -22.21 9.73
CA LEU A 60 -9.90 -22.18 11.16
C LEU A 60 -9.03 -23.24 11.86
N ALA A 61 -7.78 -22.90 12.17
CA ALA A 61 -6.94 -23.73 13.02
C ALA A 61 -7.63 -23.78 14.38
N VAL A 62 -8.11 -25.00 14.69
CA VAL A 62 -8.66 -25.48 15.96
C VAL A 62 -8.34 -24.51 17.09
N ALA A 63 -9.32 -23.69 17.44
CA ALA A 63 -9.30 -22.89 18.64
C ALA A 63 -9.23 -23.86 19.82
N VAL A 64 -8.02 -24.14 20.29
CA VAL A 64 -7.81 -24.76 21.60
C VAL A 64 -8.35 -23.76 22.60
N ASP A 65 -9.41 -24.17 23.30
CA ASP A 65 -10.25 -23.45 24.27
C ASP A 65 -9.49 -22.48 25.19
N THR A 66 -9.10 -21.32 24.66
CA THR A 66 -8.67 -20.16 25.44
C THR A 66 -9.66 -19.03 25.19
N ALA A 67 -10.91 -19.33 25.57
CA ALA A 67 -12.00 -18.38 25.69
C ALA A 67 -11.72 -17.40 26.84
N SER A 68 -10.75 -16.51 26.68
CA SER A 68 -10.55 -15.28 27.47
C SER A 68 -9.32 -14.53 26.95
N SER A 69 -9.37 -14.03 25.71
CA SER A 69 -8.47 -12.95 25.33
C SER A 69 -9.16 -12.04 24.33
N GLU A 70 -9.72 -10.95 24.83
CA GLU A 70 -10.11 -9.79 24.03
C GLU A 70 -8.89 -9.10 23.36
N ALA A 71 -7.66 -9.56 23.66
CA ALA A 71 -6.45 -9.21 22.94
C ALA A 71 -6.13 -10.28 21.89
N GLY A 72 -6.67 -10.06 20.69
CA GLY A 72 -6.18 -10.56 19.41
C GLY A 72 -5.57 -11.97 19.42
N GLN A 73 -6.41 -12.97 19.16
CA GLN A 73 -5.94 -14.30 18.78
C GLN A 73 -4.95 -14.14 17.61
N ASP A 74 -3.68 -14.50 17.84
CA ASP A 74 -2.63 -14.37 16.83
C ASP A 74 -2.94 -15.33 15.69
N ARG A 75 -3.64 -14.81 14.67
CA ARG A 75 -3.90 -15.53 13.43
C ARG A 75 -2.57 -15.83 12.77
N LEU A 76 -2.42 -17.07 12.34
CA LEU A 76 -1.24 -17.55 11.65
C LEU A 76 -1.60 -17.75 10.18
N MET A 77 -0.81 -17.16 9.29
CA MET A 77 -1.00 -17.32 7.85
C MET A 77 -0.29 -18.59 7.39
N THR A 78 -1.07 -19.56 6.95
CA THR A 78 -0.55 -20.80 6.36
C THR A 78 0.15 -20.51 5.04
N ARG A 79 0.95 -21.47 4.56
CA ARG A 79 1.61 -21.36 3.26
C ARG A 79 0.59 -21.20 2.13
N ALA A 80 -0.50 -21.96 2.15
CA ALA A 80 -1.56 -21.85 1.14
C ALA A 80 -2.21 -20.45 1.13
N GLU A 81 -2.50 -19.90 2.30
CA GLU A 81 -3.06 -18.55 2.45
C GLU A 81 -2.06 -17.47 2.01
N PHE A 82 -0.76 -17.68 2.24
CA PHE A 82 0.29 -16.81 1.75
C PHE A 82 0.34 -16.77 0.22
N HIS A 83 0.30 -17.94 -0.43
CA HIS A 83 0.22 -18.02 -1.91
C HIS A 83 -1.07 -17.38 -2.43
N ALA A 84 -2.21 -17.60 -1.77
CA ALA A 84 -3.48 -16.98 -2.14
C ALA A 84 -3.42 -15.44 -2.03
N PHE A 85 -2.80 -14.91 -0.98
CA PHE A 85 -2.56 -13.47 -0.83
C PHE A 85 -1.76 -12.90 -2.00
N PHE A 86 -0.70 -13.58 -2.43
CA PHE A 86 0.08 -13.14 -3.58
C PHE A 86 -0.64 -13.38 -4.90
N ALA A 87 -1.53 -14.37 -4.98
CA ALA A 87 -2.40 -14.55 -6.13
C ALA A 87 -3.15 -13.24 -6.38
N ASP A 88 -3.89 -12.69 -5.41
CA ASP A 88 -4.66 -11.45 -5.57
C ASP A 88 -3.81 -10.23 -5.99
N LEU A 89 -2.51 -10.23 -5.70
CA LEU A 89 -1.57 -9.18 -6.10
C LEU A 89 -1.43 -9.04 -7.63
N HIS A 90 -1.76 -10.08 -8.40
CA HIS A 90 -1.82 -10.00 -9.86
C HIS A 90 -2.81 -8.93 -10.35
N LEU A 91 -3.86 -8.65 -9.58
CA LEU A 91 -4.85 -7.60 -9.88
C LEU A 91 -4.26 -6.20 -9.71
N ALA A 92 -3.32 -6.05 -8.77
CA ALA A 92 -2.65 -4.80 -8.47
C ALA A 92 -1.57 -4.46 -9.50
N GLU A 93 -0.70 -5.43 -9.79
CA GLU A 93 0.58 -5.22 -10.46
C GLU A 93 0.92 -6.41 -11.38
N PRO A 94 0.15 -6.62 -12.47
CA PRO A 94 0.25 -7.81 -13.32
C PRO A 94 1.63 -7.98 -13.96
N THR A 95 2.33 -6.87 -14.25
CA THR A 95 3.67 -6.89 -14.86
C THR A 95 4.72 -7.44 -13.90
N ARG A 96 4.59 -7.14 -12.60
CA ARG A 96 5.56 -7.53 -11.56
C ARG A 96 5.21 -8.86 -10.91
N TYR A 97 3.93 -9.21 -10.87
CA TYR A 97 3.45 -10.49 -10.39
C TYR A 97 4.13 -11.69 -11.08
N LYS A 98 4.49 -11.57 -12.36
CA LYS A 98 5.21 -12.63 -13.10
C LYS A 98 6.54 -13.06 -12.45
N LYS A 99 7.12 -12.21 -11.59
CA LYS A 99 8.36 -12.51 -10.86
C LYS A 99 8.12 -13.17 -9.50
N ALA A 100 6.90 -13.10 -8.98
CA ALA A 100 6.49 -13.78 -7.75
C ALA A 100 6.14 -15.24 -8.06
N THR A 101 7.14 -16.01 -8.51
CA THR A 101 6.93 -17.45 -8.76
C THR A 101 6.68 -18.17 -7.45
N ALA A 102 5.99 -19.32 -7.52
CA ALA A 102 5.71 -20.14 -6.34
C ALA A 102 7.00 -20.48 -5.56
N GLU A 103 8.10 -20.72 -6.27
CA GLU A 103 9.43 -21.00 -5.71
C GLU A 103 9.97 -19.81 -4.88
N VAL A 104 9.84 -18.59 -5.40
CA VAL A 104 10.25 -17.37 -4.68
C VAL A 104 9.38 -17.17 -3.45
N LEU A 105 8.07 -17.37 -3.58
CA LEU A 105 7.13 -17.25 -2.46
C LEU A 105 7.43 -18.28 -1.36
N ASP A 106 7.65 -19.54 -1.72
CA ASP A 106 8.00 -20.61 -0.77
C ASP A 106 9.33 -20.33 -0.07
N MET A 107 10.36 -19.94 -0.82
CA MET A 107 11.67 -19.59 -0.25
C MET A 107 11.54 -18.47 0.79
N ARG A 108 10.76 -17.43 0.50
CA ARG A 108 10.57 -16.29 1.41
C ARG A 108 9.66 -16.62 2.59
N TYR A 109 8.68 -17.49 2.38
CA TYR A 109 7.86 -18.04 3.46
C TYR A 109 8.71 -18.82 4.45
N ASP A 110 9.56 -19.72 3.96
CA ASP A 110 10.40 -20.58 4.79
C ASP A 110 11.49 -19.80 5.52
N GLU A 111 12.07 -18.79 4.88
CA GLU A 111 13.01 -17.88 5.53
C GLU A 111 12.35 -17.13 6.70
N ALA A 112 11.15 -16.58 6.49
CA ALA A 112 10.42 -15.86 7.53
C ALA A 112 9.96 -16.80 8.66
N LEU A 113 9.52 -18.01 8.32
CA LEU A 113 9.11 -19.03 9.30
C LEU A 113 10.28 -19.49 10.15
N ARG A 114 11.46 -19.68 9.55
CA ARG A 114 12.69 -20.02 10.28
C ARG A 114 13.06 -18.94 11.29
N ILE A 115 13.08 -17.67 10.87
CA ILE A 115 13.37 -16.54 11.76
C ILE A 115 12.36 -16.47 12.91
N GLN A 116 11.07 -16.67 12.60
CA GLN A 116 10.02 -16.74 13.61
C GLN A 116 10.27 -17.88 14.60
N ALA A 117 10.54 -19.08 14.12
CA ALA A 117 10.78 -20.25 14.97
C ALA A 117 11.97 -20.02 15.92
N ASP A 118 13.03 -19.37 15.42
CA ASP A 118 14.20 -19.00 16.23
C ASP A 118 13.83 -18.03 17.35
N CYS A 119 12.95 -17.05 17.08
CA CYS A 119 12.53 -16.02 18.04
C CYS A 119 11.41 -16.44 19.01
N THR A 120 10.40 -17.18 18.54
CA THR A 120 9.14 -17.41 19.27
C THR A 120 8.82 -18.88 19.55
N LYS A 121 9.59 -19.82 18.96
CA LYS A 121 9.29 -21.27 18.96
C LYS A 121 8.02 -21.68 18.22
N ILE A 122 7.38 -20.75 17.50
CA ILE A 122 6.24 -21.06 16.62
C ILE A 122 6.80 -21.41 15.23
N ASP A 123 6.72 -22.69 14.88
CA ASP A 123 7.30 -23.29 13.66
C ASP A 123 6.27 -23.55 12.56
N SER A 124 5.02 -23.14 12.76
CA SER A 124 3.93 -23.31 11.80
C SER A 124 3.17 -22.01 11.61
N GLY A 125 2.92 -21.65 10.35
CA GLY A 125 2.23 -20.43 9.99
C GLY A 125 3.02 -19.15 10.29
N LEU A 126 2.78 -18.09 9.53
CA LEU A 126 3.42 -16.80 9.76
C LEU A 126 2.56 -15.94 10.68
N LEU A 127 3.16 -15.43 11.75
CA LEU A 127 2.64 -14.28 12.49
C LEU A 127 2.67 -13.03 11.60
N PHE A 128 1.88 -12.03 11.96
CA PHE A 128 1.80 -10.78 11.20
C PHE A 128 3.17 -10.11 10.98
N TRP A 129 4.03 -10.09 11.99
CA TRP A 129 5.35 -9.45 11.87
C TRP A 129 6.29 -10.23 10.93
N SER A 130 6.26 -11.56 10.98
CA SER A 130 7.01 -12.44 10.08
C SER A 130 6.51 -12.33 8.64
N PHE A 131 5.19 -12.24 8.47
CA PHE A 131 4.57 -11.93 7.19
C PHE A 131 5.05 -10.58 6.62
N LYS A 132 5.11 -9.52 7.45
CA LYS A 132 5.66 -8.23 7.02
C LYS A 132 7.11 -8.33 6.56
N ALA A 133 7.93 -9.11 7.27
CA ALA A 133 9.32 -9.34 6.88
C ALA A 133 9.41 -10.06 5.53
N ALA A 134 8.62 -11.13 5.34
CA ALA A 134 8.52 -11.84 4.06
C ALA A 134 8.08 -10.91 2.92
N LEU A 135 7.04 -10.10 3.17
CA LEU A 135 6.53 -9.13 2.20
C LEU A 135 7.59 -8.10 1.80
N ASN A 136 8.35 -7.57 2.77
CA ASN A 136 9.42 -6.61 2.49
C ASN A 136 10.57 -7.21 1.66
N ASN A 137 10.91 -8.47 1.89
CA ASN A 137 11.93 -9.16 1.09
C ASN A 137 11.42 -9.44 -0.33
N ILE A 138 10.16 -9.88 -0.45
CA ILE A 138 9.54 -10.10 -1.75
C ILE A 138 9.46 -8.80 -2.54
N THR A 139 9.01 -7.69 -1.95
CA THR A 139 8.92 -6.39 -2.65
C THR A 139 10.27 -5.92 -3.17
N GLY A 140 11.37 -6.22 -2.46
CA GLY A 140 12.74 -6.05 -2.95
C GLY A 140 13.05 -6.89 -4.19
N ASP A 141 12.75 -8.19 -4.15
CA ASP A 141 13.01 -9.13 -5.25
C ASP A 141 12.23 -8.78 -6.53
N ILE A 142 10.95 -8.39 -6.37
CA ILE A 142 10.06 -8.13 -7.51
C ILE A 142 9.90 -6.64 -7.85
N ARG A 143 10.64 -5.76 -7.15
CA ARG A 143 10.61 -4.30 -7.28
C ARG A 143 9.20 -3.73 -7.25
N LEU A 144 8.36 -4.27 -6.38
CA LEU A 144 7.05 -3.70 -6.08
C LEU A 144 7.23 -2.46 -5.22
N GLY A 145 6.64 -1.35 -5.63
CA GLY A 145 6.51 -0.19 -4.75
C GLY A 145 5.41 -0.44 -3.72
N TRP A 146 5.66 -0.12 -2.46
CA TRP A 146 4.65 -0.15 -1.38
C TRP A 146 3.37 0.61 -1.75
N SER A 147 3.48 1.68 -2.56
CA SER A 147 2.35 2.44 -3.07
C SER A 147 1.35 1.62 -3.89
N ALA A 148 1.80 0.58 -4.60
CA ALA A 148 0.91 -0.27 -5.38
C ALA A 148 0.08 -1.21 -4.49
N VAL A 149 0.70 -1.78 -3.46
CA VAL A 149 0.03 -2.65 -2.48
C VAL A 149 -1.06 -1.87 -1.74
N VAL A 150 -0.78 -0.63 -1.33
CA VAL A 150 -1.74 0.24 -0.63
C VAL A 150 -2.87 0.71 -1.54
N ARG A 151 -2.64 0.94 -2.84
CA ARG A 151 -3.71 1.38 -3.76
C ARG A 151 -4.81 0.34 -3.94
N CYS A 152 -4.48 -0.94 -3.93
CA CYS A 152 -5.50 -2.01 -3.98
C CYS A 152 -6.40 -2.04 -2.75
N THR A 153 -5.87 -1.68 -1.57
CA THR A 153 -6.71 -1.58 -0.36
C THR A 153 -7.67 -0.40 -0.37
N VAL A 154 -7.24 0.77 -0.88
CA VAL A 154 -8.08 1.97 -0.89
C VAL A 154 -9.22 1.84 -1.90
N GLN A 155 -9.00 1.17 -3.04
CA GLN A 155 -10.04 0.98 -4.05
C GLN A 155 -11.10 -0.05 -3.65
N VAL A 156 -10.76 -1.07 -2.85
CA VAL A 156 -11.75 -2.05 -2.36
C VAL A 156 -12.73 -1.42 -1.36
N SER A 157 -12.34 -0.40 -0.61
CA SER A 157 -13.23 0.31 0.32
C SER A 157 -14.12 1.37 -0.35
N ALA A 158 -13.81 1.82 -1.57
CA ALA A 158 -14.62 2.80 -2.29
C ALA A 158 -15.71 2.17 -3.18
N GLY A 159 -15.80 0.83 -3.23
CA GLY A 159 -16.67 0.09 -4.14
C GLY A 159 -18.00 -0.39 -3.56
N SER A 160 -18.36 -0.06 -2.31
CA SER A 160 -19.61 -0.55 -1.69
C SER A 160 -20.78 0.44 -1.71
N GLU A 161 -20.69 1.54 -2.46
CA GLU A 161 -21.83 2.43 -2.71
C GLU A 161 -22.17 2.45 -4.19
N SER A 162 -23.16 1.63 -4.57
CA SER A 162 -24.02 1.83 -5.73
C SER A 162 -25.13 0.76 -5.75
N PRO A 163 -26.32 1.12 -6.23
CA PRO A 163 -27.28 2.08 -5.68
C PRO A 163 -28.45 1.40 -4.93
#